data_AF-A0A849SWL0-F1
#
_entry.id   AF-A0A849SWL0-F1
#
_cell.length_a   1.000
_cell.length_b   1.000
_cell.length_c   1.000
_cell.angle_alpha   90.00
_cell.angle_beta   90.00
_cell.angle_gamma   90.00
#
_symmetry.space_group_name_H-M   'P 1'
#
loop_
_entity.id
_entity.type
_entity.pdbx_description
1 polymer ?
#
loop_
_entity_poly.entity_id
_entity_poly.type
_entity_poly.pdbx_seq_one_letter_code
_entity_poly.pdbx_strand_id
1 'polypeptide(L)'
;MKVKKSGLIHLTEDATNSMSEMLVELFKVDEHLKINHSKLASFILNEYRSKYFEKSKSRLVLAHQDKKKHLKDAIEALDVTEIEATLKYLDKIKKTDNSIGKSHKN
;
A
#
# COMPACT_ATOMS: atom_id res chain seq x y z
N MET A 1 22.06 7.39 -16.27
CA MET A 1 21.18 7.28 -15.09
C MET A 1 21.87 7.92 -13.89
N LYS A 2 21.31 8.98 -13.29
CA LYS A 2 21.84 9.53 -12.04
C LYS A 2 21.24 8.74 -10.87
N VAL A 3 22.01 7.82 -10.28
CA VAL A 3 21.65 7.19 -9.01
C VAL A 3 21.69 8.29 -7.95
N LYS A 4 20.51 8.73 -7.48
CA LYS A 4 20.41 9.77 -6.45
C LYS A 4 20.77 9.19 -5.08
N LYS A 5 21.56 9.97 -4.33
CA LYS A 5 22.00 9.87 -2.93
C LYS A 5 21.55 8.61 -2.18
N SER A 6 22.53 7.82 -1.73
CA SER A 6 22.42 6.83 -0.65
C SER A 6 21.72 7.45 0.56
N GLY A 7 20.40 7.31 0.64
CA GLY A 7 19.61 7.68 1.81
C GLY A 7 19.65 6.55 2.82
N LEU A 8 19.80 6.88 4.09
CA LEU A 8 19.64 5.91 5.17
C LEU A 8 18.16 5.47 5.20
N ILE A 9 17.91 4.20 4.88
CA ILE A 9 16.57 3.62 4.97
C ILE A 9 16.28 3.35 6.43
N HIS A 10 15.26 4.02 6.97
CA HIS A 10 14.77 3.77 8.32
C HIS A 10 13.59 2.80 8.21
N LEU A 11 13.68 1.71 8.95
CA LEU A 11 12.57 0.78 9.10
C LEU A 11 11.61 1.31 10.17
N THR A 12 10.34 0.89 10.08
CA THR A 12 9.42 1.04 11.21
C THR A 12 9.93 0.24 12.40
N GLU A 13 9.44 0.56 13.59
CA GLU A 13 9.78 -0.15 14.82
C GLU A 13 9.48 -1.66 14.68
N ASP A 14 8.28 -2.02 14.24
CA ASP A 14 7.89 -3.41 14.00
C ASP A 14 8.83 -4.14 13.05
N ALA A 15 9.20 -3.52 11.93
CA ALA A 15 10.12 -4.12 10.97
C ALA A 15 11.54 -4.27 11.53
N THR A 16 11.96 -3.36 12.40
CA THR A 16 13.24 -3.43 13.11
C THR A 16 13.26 -4.58 14.12
N ASN A 17 12.15 -4.76 14.85
CA ASN A 17 11.98 -5.85 15.81
C ASN A 17 11.97 -7.20 15.10
N SER A 18 11.16 -7.37 14.05
CA SER A 18 11.13 -8.61 13.26
C SER A 18 12.50 -8.94 12.65
N MET A 19 13.25 -7.93 12.18
CA MET A 19 14.60 -8.16 11.65
C MET A 19 15.58 -8.63 12.74
N SER A 20 15.45 -8.12 13.96
CA SER A 20 16.27 -8.53 15.10
C SER A 20 15.92 -9.94 15.57
N GLU A 21 14.64 -10.28 15.61
CA GLU A 21 14.15 -11.63 15.91
C GLU A 21 14.70 -12.66 14.91
N MET A 22 14.59 -12.37 13.60
CA MET A 22 15.14 -13.25 12.56
C MET A 22 16.66 -13.45 12.70
N LEU A 23 17.42 -12.41 13.06
CA LEU A 23 18.87 -12.57 13.32
C LEU A 23 19.12 -13.50 14.50
N VAL A 24 18.39 -13.31 15.60
CA VAL A 24 18.51 -14.19 16.78
C VAL A 24 18.20 -15.63 16.41
N GLU A 25 17.17 -15.87 15.60
CA GLU A 25 16.84 -17.21 15.12
C GLU A 25 17.94 -17.82 14.25
N LEU A 26 18.57 -17.03 13.36
CA LEU A 26 19.70 -17.49 12.57
C LEU A 26 20.89 -17.90 13.45
N PHE A 27 21.22 -17.10 14.46
CA PHE A 27 22.30 -17.43 15.41
C PHE A 27 22.00 -18.65 16.29
N LYS A 28 20.71 -19.01 16.49
CA LYS A 28 20.35 -20.28 17.13
C LYS A 28 20.61 -21.49 16.24
N VAL A 29 20.60 -21.32 14.91
CA VAL A 29 20.91 -22.37 13.94
C VAL A 29 22.43 -22.54 13.82
N ASP A 30 23.16 -21.43 13.72
CA ASP A 30 24.63 -21.41 13.66
C ASP A 30 25.17 -20.10 14.26
N GLU A 31 25.86 -20.20 15.39
CA GLU A 31 26.43 -19.06 16.11
C GLU A 31 27.63 -18.42 15.41
N HIS A 32 28.25 -19.11 14.44
CA HIS A 32 29.42 -18.63 13.72
C HIS A 32 29.05 -17.84 12.45
N LEU A 33 27.77 -17.63 12.19
CA LEU A 33 27.31 -16.86 11.04
C LEU A 33 27.88 -15.44 11.03
N LYS A 34 28.49 -15.04 9.91
CA LYS A 34 28.96 -13.66 9.69
C LYS A 34 27.88 -12.78 9.06
N ILE A 35 26.73 -12.69 9.73
CA ILE A 35 25.58 -11.89 9.28
C ILE A 35 25.29 -10.73 10.24
N ASN A 36 24.83 -9.60 9.69
CA ASN A 36 24.36 -8.44 10.45
C ASN A 36 23.05 -7.94 9.82
N HIS A 37 22.38 -6.96 10.42
CA HIS A 37 21.11 -6.41 9.91
C HIS A 37 21.20 -5.96 8.46
N SER A 38 22.29 -5.32 8.04
CA SER A 38 22.47 -4.85 6.67
C SER A 38 22.55 -6.00 5.65
N LYS A 39 23.31 -7.06 5.97
CA LYS A 39 23.40 -8.26 5.15
C LYS A 39 22.07 -9.00 5.07
N LEU A 40 21.36 -9.13 6.20
CA LEU A 40 20.04 -9.76 6.23
C LEU A 40 19.02 -8.96 5.41
N ALA A 41 18.96 -7.64 5.60
CA ALA A 41 18.08 -6.77 4.83
C ALA A 41 18.37 -6.85 3.33
N SER A 42 19.66 -6.89 2.94
CA SER A 42 20.05 -7.04 1.54
C SER A 42 19.57 -8.38 0.95
N PHE A 43 19.73 -9.47 1.70
CA PHE A 43 19.24 -10.78 1.31
C PHE A 43 17.71 -10.78 1.13
N ILE A 44 16.97 -10.28 2.12
CA ILE A 44 15.50 -10.19 2.10
C ILE A 44 15.02 -9.34 0.92
N LEU A 45 15.63 -8.18 0.68
CA LEU A 45 15.24 -7.29 -0.41
C LEU A 45 15.44 -7.95 -1.77
N ASN A 46 16.56 -8.63 -1.98
CA ASN A 46 16.85 -9.33 -3.23
C ASN A 46 15.89 -10.51 -3.45
N GLU A 47 15.64 -11.30 -2.41
CA GLU A 47 14.68 -12.40 -2.43
C GLU A 47 13.25 -11.90 -2.69
N TYR A 48 12.85 -10.82 -2.01
CA TYR A 48 11.55 -10.21 -2.20
C TYR A 48 11.36 -9.68 -3.62
N ARG A 49 12.35 -8.95 -4.14
CA ARG A 49 12.31 -8.36 -5.49
C ARG A 49 12.17 -9.42 -6.57
N SER A 50 12.92 -10.52 -6.43
CA SER A 50 12.96 -11.59 -7.43
C SER A 50 11.70 -12.48 -7.39
N LYS A 51 11.20 -12.82 -6.20
CA LYS A 51 10.12 -13.81 -6.04
C LYS A 51 8.73 -13.22 -5.91
N TYR A 52 8.61 -12.05 -5.27
CA TYR A 52 7.32 -11.56 -4.77
C TYR A 52 6.90 -10.20 -5.31
N PHE A 53 7.84 -9.31 -5.65
CA PHE A 53 7.52 -7.92 -5.99
C PHE A 53 6.55 -7.79 -7.17
N GLU A 54 6.73 -8.51 -8.28
CA GLU A 54 5.82 -8.37 -9.43
C GLU A 54 4.38 -8.77 -9.07
N LYS A 55 4.21 -9.76 -8.18
CA LYS A 55 2.90 -10.20 -7.71
C LYS A 55 2.28 -9.22 -6.71
N SER A 56 3.10 -8.55 -5.89
CA SER A 56 2.62 -7.62 -4.85
C SER A 56 2.53 -6.17 -5.30
N LYS A 57 3.15 -5.81 -6.44
CA LYS A 57 3.29 -4.44 -6.95
C LYS A 57 1.96 -3.68 -6.99
N SER A 58 0.93 -4.23 -7.61
CA SER A 58 -0.38 -3.57 -7.73
C SER A 58 -1.01 -3.30 -6.36
N ARG A 59 -0.89 -4.25 -5.44
CA ARG A 59 -1.38 -4.11 -4.06
C ARG A 59 -0.60 -3.05 -3.28
N LEU A 60 0.72 -2.98 -3.45
CA LEU A 60 1.55 -1.93 -2.85
C LEU A 60 1.14 -0.54 -3.33
N VAL A 61 0.92 -0.38 -4.64
CA VAL A 61 0.42 0.88 -5.20
C VAL A 61 -0.91 1.26 -4.54
N LEU A 62 -1.89 0.35 -4.52
CA LEU A 62 -3.22 0.63 -3.94
C LEU A 62 -3.17 0.95 -2.45
N ALA A 63 -2.29 0.28 -1.70
CA ALA A 63 -2.14 0.49 -0.25
C ALA A 63 -1.57 1.88 0.09
N HIS A 64 -0.70 2.42 -0.77
CA HIS A 64 0.01 3.68 -0.54
C HIS A 64 -0.40 4.80 -1.49
N GLN A 65 -1.44 4.59 -2.30
CA GLN A 65 -1.97 5.61 -3.18
C GLN A 65 -2.61 6.73 -2.37
N ASP A 66 -2.29 7.99 -2.70
CA ASP A 66 -3.06 9.14 -2.23
C ASP A 66 -4.43 9.13 -2.91
N LYS A 67 -5.40 8.48 -2.26
CA LYS A 67 -6.76 8.32 -2.78
C LYS A 67 -7.43 9.65 -3.04
N LYS A 68 -7.16 10.67 -2.22
CA LYS A 68 -7.77 12.00 -2.35
C LYS A 68 -7.26 12.69 -3.59
N LYS A 69 -5.94 12.71 -3.77
CA LYS A 69 -5.32 13.28 -4.97
C LYS A 69 -5.76 12.53 -6.23
N HIS A 70 -5.72 11.20 -6.20
CA HIS A 70 -6.15 10.38 -7.33
C HIS A 70 -7.61 10.63 -7.71
N LEU A 71 -8.52 10.74 -6.74
CA LEU A 71 -9.91 11.03 -7.01
C LEU A 71 -10.10 12.44 -7.59
N LYS A 72 -9.36 13.43 -7.06
CA LYS A 72 -9.39 14.80 -7.58
C LYS A 72 -8.93 14.84 -9.03
N ASP A 73 -7.78 14.23 -9.32
CA ASP A 73 -7.22 14.17 -10.68
C ASP A 73 -8.19 13.44 -11.64
N ALA A 74 -8.86 12.37 -11.16
CA ALA A 74 -9.87 11.66 -11.94
C ALA A 74 -11.11 12.53 -12.25
N ILE A 75 -11.61 13.30 -11.28
CA ILE A 75 -12.75 14.22 -11.48
C ILE A 75 -12.38 15.33 -12.45
N GLU A 76 -11.18 15.90 -12.33
CA GLU A 76 -10.69 16.96 -13.22
C GLU A 76 -10.47 16.47 -14.67
N ALA A 77 -10.26 15.17 -14.85
CA ALA A 77 -10.10 14.56 -16.16
C ALA A 77 -11.43 14.23 -16.87
N LEU A 78 -12.56 14.25 -16.16
CA LEU A 78 -13.88 14.00 -16.75
C LEU A 78 -14.34 15.20 -17.58
N ASP A 79 -14.98 14.93 -18.71
CA ASP A 79 -15.69 15.98 -19.43
C ASP A 79 -17.01 16.35 -18.74
N VAL A 80 -17.60 17.49 -19.14
CA VAL A 80 -18.85 18.00 -18.54
C VAL A 80 -20.00 16.99 -18.64
N THR A 81 -20.04 16.18 -19.70
CA THR A 81 -21.10 15.19 -19.95
C THR A 81 -20.97 14.00 -19.00
N GLU A 82 -19.74 13.54 -18.76
CA GLU A 82 -19.42 12.48 -17.82
C GLU A 82 -19.67 12.91 -16.37
N ILE A 83 -19.38 14.17 -16.04
CA ILE A 83 -19.70 14.77 -14.73
C ILE A 83 -21.22 14.78 -14.52
N GLU A 84 -22.00 15.25 -15.49
CA GLU A 84 -23.47 15.28 -15.40
C GLU A 84 -24.08 13.87 -15.25
N ALA A 85 -23.57 12.89 -15.99
CA ALA A 85 -24.00 11.49 -15.87
C ALA A 85 -23.70 10.93 -14.46
N THR A 86 -22.51 11.24 -13.92
CA THR A 86 -22.09 10.82 -12.58
C THR A 86 -22.97 11.45 -11.50
N LEU A 87 -23.29 12.75 -11.60
CA LEU A 87 -24.17 13.45 -10.68
C LEU A 87 -25.59 12.87 -10.70
N LYS A 88 -26.16 12.60 -11.89
CA LYS A 88 -27.47 11.94 -12.01
C LYS A 88 -27.50 10.56 -11.36
N TYR A 89 -26.41 9.80 -11.46
CA TYR A 89 -26.31 8.48 -10.82
C TYR A 89 -26.23 8.59 -9.29
N LEU A 90 -25.43 9.53 -8.75
CA LEU A 90 -25.34 9.79 -7.31
C LEU A 90 -26.67 10.25 -6.71
N ASP A 91 -27.42 11.09 -7.43
CA ASP A 91 -28.75 11.53 -7.01
C ASP A 91 -29.76 10.39 -6.96
N LYS A 92 -29.67 9.42 -7.88
CA LYS A 92 -30.49 8.20 -7.81
C LYS A 92 -30.13 7.38 -6.57
N ILE A 93 -28.85 7.19 -6.26
CA ILE A 93 -28.41 6.45 -5.06
C ILE A 93 -28.94 7.10 -3.78
N LYS A 94 -28.78 8.42 -3.63
CA LYS A 94 -29.29 9.17 -2.45
C LYS A 94 -30.81 9.04 -2.25
N LYS A 95 -31.58 8.97 -3.35
CA LYS A 95 -33.03 8.79 -3.29
C LYS A 95 -33.42 7.39 -2.84
N THR A 96 -32.64 6.38 -3.20
CA THR A 96 -32.87 4.99 -2.80
C THR A 96 -32.57 4.77 -1.30
N ASP A 97 -31.50 5.36 -0.75
CA ASP A 97 -31.19 5.25 0.68
C ASP A 97 -32.26 5.92 1.59
N ASN A 98 -32.81 7.07 1.15
CA ASN A 98 -33.90 7.74 1.88
C ASN A 98 -35.25 7.01 1.81
N SER A 99 -35.40 6.04 0.92
CA SER A 99 -36.63 5.23 0.80
C SER A 99 -36.67 4.03 1.75
N ILE A 100 -35.50 3.53 2.17
CA ILE A 100 -35.38 2.40 3.11
C ILE A 100 -35.66 2.85 4.54
N GLY A 101 -35.26 4.08 4.92
CA GLY A 101 -35.50 4.63 6.27
C GLY A 101 -36.94 5.06 6.58
N LYS A 102 -37.84 5.12 5.59
CA LYS A 102 -39.25 5.55 5.78
C LYS A 102 -40.27 4.41 5.87
N SER A 103 -39.84 3.15 5.71
CA SER A 103 -40.75 1.98 5.73
C SER A 103 -40.88 1.28 7.10
N HIS A 104 -40.37 1.87 8.18
CA HIS A 104 -40.46 1.35 9.56
C HIS A 104 -41.19 2.30 10.52
N LYS A 105 -42.28 2.91 10.06
CA LYS A 105 -43.32 3.49 10.92
C LYS A 105 -44.66 3.30 10.23
N ASN A 106 -45.29 2.16 10.45
CA ASN A 106 -46.74 1.97 10.41
C ASN A 106 -47.07 0.86 11.41
#